data_AF-A0A6M2B6Q6-F1
#
_entry.id   AF-A0A6M2B6Q6-F1
#
_cell.length_a   1.000
_cell.length_b   1.000
_cell.length_c   1.000
_cell.angle_alpha   90.00
_cell.angle_beta   90.00
_cell.angle_gamma   90.00
#
_symmetry.space_group_name_H-M   'P 1'
#
loop_
_entity.id
_entity.type
_entity.pdbx_description
1 polymer ?
#
loop_
_entity_poly.entity_id
_entity_poly.type
_entity_poly.pdbx_seq_one_letter_code
_entity_poly.pdbx_strand_id
1 'polypeptide(L)'
;MVMKLKSLNGRWRALCLLPLLLAGYSSFSIAADPAAPAREVVRPVMSCAKLADVSLTDIGGEGSRITTAKEITVNGAAACEVDGNLHPEIGFQVILPVSSWQQRYMQIGCGGLCGNIQLQIGAAAGCTPLNTNGFVLAATDMGHSMKEGDFGKDPQKRVDFAYRSQHLTAEVSKKLITAFYGRAPAYSYFNGCSDGGREALMEAQRFPHDFNGIIAGAAAMNFQSQNAVYHAWQALSNTGPDGKPVLLAARLPLIHNAVLKQCDARDGQTDGLIADPQSCHFDTSVLACKTDPATPQGSCLSTAELTALNRLYAGPVDPKTGKKLIVGGPMPGSELAWEGVFVPEKASDPIFSQMIALSSLKYMNYEKNPPADFTLKDVKFTEAAFDELRKMHPLYDATNPDLTAFKAAGGKLIIWHGWADQHISPLNSVAYHQAVGNVMGAASRDQFERLYLLPGVHHCSGGEGPSLVDFLTPMMNWVEKGTAPDNITTYQAAKEQKTSFGQPLPERGKKPATEIRLEKIPADAASRPVFPYPDYAVYSGKGDVNSAASYVRKPLATQPAAYHWLGEDFYKPFTFMN
;
A
#
# COMPACT_ATOMS: atom_id res chain seq x y z
N MET A 1 -72.89 26.77 31.09
CA MET A 1 -72.86 27.57 32.33
C MET A 1 -72.06 28.83 32.03
N VAL A 2 -72.76 29.97 32.03
CA VAL A 2 -72.25 31.30 31.68
C VAL A 2 -71.45 31.87 32.84
N MET A 3 -70.31 32.52 32.56
CA MET A 3 -69.72 33.69 33.24
C MET A 3 -68.24 33.79 32.84
N LYS A 4 -67.57 34.94 32.74
CA LYS A 4 -67.88 36.37 32.60
C LYS A 4 -66.49 37.02 32.45
N LEU A 5 -66.30 37.95 31.52
CA LEU A 5 -65.07 38.76 31.43
C LEU A 5 -64.83 39.56 32.73
N LYS A 6 -63.55 39.79 33.07
CA LYS A 6 -63.06 41.10 33.55
C LYS A 6 -61.63 41.33 33.08
N SER A 7 -61.46 42.40 32.31
CA SER A 7 -60.17 42.99 31.96
C SER A 7 -59.60 43.78 33.15
N LEU A 8 -58.28 43.94 33.18
CA LEU A 8 -57.63 45.15 33.68
C LEU A 8 -56.25 45.30 33.05
N ASN A 9 -56.02 46.51 32.57
CA ASN A 9 -54.91 46.97 31.75
C ASN A 9 -53.59 47.02 32.54
N GLY A 10 -52.49 46.65 31.87
CA GLY A 10 -51.12 46.96 32.29
C GLY A 10 -50.19 47.00 31.08
N ARG A 11 -49.91 48.21 30.58
CA ARG A 11 -49.02 48.48 29.44
C ARG A 11 -47.60 47.97 29.67
N TRP A 12 -47.08 47.11 28.79
CA TRP A 12 -45.64 46.95 28.57
C TRP A 12 -45.34 46.90 27.07
N ARG A 13 -44.39 47.73 26.65
CA ARG A 13 -43.94 47.89 25.25
C ARG A 13 -43.31 46.59 24.77
N ALA A 14 -43.80 46.03 23.67
CA ALA A 14 -43.13 44.94 22.96
C ALA A 14 -42.07 45.52 22.02
N LEU A 15 -40.79 45.33 22.35
CA LEU A 15 -39.69 45.42 21.40
C LEU A 15 -39.70 44.13 20.57
N CYS A 16 -39.90 44.24 19.25
CA CYS A 16 -39.63 43.15 18.32
C CYS A 16 -38.12 42.93 18.21
N LEU A 17 -37.60 41.85 18.78
CA LEU A 17 -36.26 41.34 18.51
C LEU A 17 -36.38 40.25 17.43
N LEU A 18 -35.89 40.55 16.22
CA LEU A 18 -35.58 39.54 15.21
C LEU A 18 -34.42 38.66 15.71
N PRO A 19 -34.49 37.32 15.59
CA PRO A 19 -33.33 36.48 15.84
C PRO A 19 -32.40 36.55 14.61
N LEU A 20 -31.23 37.15 14.78
CA LEU A 20 -30.10 36.97 13.86
C LEU A 20 -29.62 35.52 13.95
N LEU A 21 -29.91 34.72 12.93
CA LEU A 21 -29.24 33.44 12.68
C LEU A 21 -27.82 33.74 12.19
N LEU A 22 -26.87 33.77 13.13
CA LEU A 22 -25.45 33.71 12.83
C LEU A 22 -25.12 32.27 12.38
N ALA A 23 -25.00 32.07 11.07
CA ALA A 23 -24.33 30.90 10.53
C ALA A 23 -22.84 30.97 10.93
N GLY A 24 -22.49 30.26 11.99
CA GLY A 24 -21.10 30.08 12.39
C GLY A 24 -20.38 29.21 11.36
N TYR A 25 -19.58 29.84 10.50
CA TYR A 25 -18.53 29.12 9.78
C TYR A 25 -17.46 28.74 10.80
N SER A 26 -17.48 27.49 11.25
CA SER A 26 -16.37 26.91 12.01
C SER A 26 -15.16 26.83 11.08
N SER A 27 -14.23 27.77 11.23
CA SER A 27 -12.90 27.71 10.64
C SER A 27 -12.18 26.51 11.26
N PHE A 28 -12.20 25.35 10.59
CA PHE A 28 -11.33 24.24 10.96
C PHE A 28 -9.91 24.60 10.56
N SER A 29 -9.10 25.05 11.52
CA SER A 29 -7.65 25.11 11.34
C SER A 29 -7.12 23.68 11.23
N ILE A 30 -6.41 23.39 10.13
CA ILE A 30 -5.59 22.19 10.01
C ILE A 30 -4.50 22.30 11.08
N ALA A 31 -4.66 21.53 12.15
CA ALA A 31 -3.66 21.43 13.20
C ALA A 31 -2.41 20.73 12.62
N ALA A 32 -1.23 21.20 13.00
CA ALA A 32 0.01 20.47 12.70
C ALA A 32 -0.10 19.02 13.20
N ASP A 33 0.48 18.08 12.46
CA ASP A 33 0.44 16.66 12.82
C ASP A 33 0.92 16.47 14.26
N PRO A 34 0.13 15.81 15.12
CA PRO A 34 0.47 15.69 16.54
C PRO A 34 1.74 14.87 16.70
N ALA A 35 2.68 15.39 17.50
CA ALA A 35 3.91 14.67 17.83
C ALA A 35 3.62 13.27 18.38
N ALA A 36 4.47 12.31 18.02
CA ALA A 36 4.39 10.95 18.50
C ALA A 36 4.35 10.89 20.05
N PRO A 37 3.67 9.89 20.65
CA PRO A 37 3.68 9.71 22.10
C PRO A 37 5.11 9.55 22.64
N ALA A 38 5.46 10.28 23.70
CA ALA A 38 6.75 10.12 24.36
C ALA A 38 6.80 8.79 25.13
N ARG A 39 7.96 8.11 25.13
CA ARG A 39 8.23 6.91 25.92
C ARG A 39 9.59 7.00 26.59
N GLU A 40 9.70 6.35 27.74
CA GLU A 40 10.99 6.16 28.42
C GLU A 40 11.92 5.30 27.54
N VAL A 41 13.19 5.71 27.51
CA VAL A 41 14.27 4.95 26.90
C VAL A 41 14.71 3.82 27.83
N VAL A 42 14.74 2.60 27.31
CA VAL A 42 15.17 1.40 28.06
C VAL A 42 16.51 0.92 27.51
N ARG A 43 17.47 0.68 28.41
CA ARG A 43 18.82 0.19 28.07
C ARG A 43 18.90 -1.34 28.15
N PRO A 44 19.80 -1.97 27.40
CA PRO A 44 20.02 -3.41 27.47
C PRO A 44 20.48 -3.87 28.86
N VAL A 45 20.06 -5.07 29.26
CA VAL A 45 20.49 -5.77 30.49
C VAL A 45 21.60 -6.79 30.23
N MET A 46 22.00 -6.96 28.96
CA MET A 46 23.11 -7.81 28.54
C MET A 46 23.86 -7.19 27.35
N SER A 47 25.06 -7.70 27.06
CA SER A 47 25.82 -7.28 25.87
C SER A 47 25.23 -7.86 24.59
N CYS A 48 25.46 -7.20 23.45
CA CYS A 48 24.96 -7.67 22.16
C CYS A 48 25.41 -9.10 21.84
N ALA A 49 26.69 -9.42 22.10
CA ALA A 49 27.24 -10.75 21.84
C ALA A 49 26.51 -11.88 22.59
N LYS A 50 25.88 -11.58 23.74
CA LYS A 50 25.13 -12.57 24.53
C LYS A 50 23.81 -12.98 23.88
N LEU A 51 23.30 -12.21 22.91
CA LEU A 51 22.13 -12.65 22.15
C LEU A 51 22.41 -13.89 21.32
N ALA A 52 23.66 -14.15 20.91
CA ALA A 52 24.02 -15.37 20.18
C ALA A 52 23.73 -16.67 20.96
N ASP A 53 23.63 -16.59 22.30
CA ASP A 53 23.34 -17.72 23.19
C ASP A 53 21.82 -17.99 23.34
N VAL A 54 20.94 -17.13 22.79
CA VAL A 54 19.48 -17.28 22.91
C VAL A 54 18.99 -18.41 22.00
N SER A 55 18.42 -19.46 22.59
CA SER A 55 17.80 -20.57 21.85
C SER A 55 16.50 -20.13 21.15
N LEU A 56 16.33 -20.58 19.90
CA LEU A 56 15.15 -20.33 19.07
C LEU A 56 14.33 -21.61 18.79
N THR A 57 14.66 -22.73 19.43
CA THR A 57 14.06 -24.04 19.17
C THR A 57 12.56 -24.08 19.48
N ASP A 58 12.11 -23.31 20.47
CA ASP A 58 10.70 -23.17 20.86
C ASP A 58 9.83 -22.42 19.84
N ILE A 59 10.46 -21.65 18.94
CA ILE A 59 9.76 -20.87 17.91
C ILE A 59 9.91 -21.56 16.54
N GLY A 60 11.16 -21.72 16.07
CA GLY A 60 11.42 -22.25 14.74
C GLY A 60 11.65 -23.77 14.68
N GLY A 61 11.66 -24.46 15.83
CA GLY A 61 12.02 -25.88 15.90
C GLY A 61 13.53 -26.15 15.85
N GLU A 62 13.88 -27.43 15.93
CA GLU A 62 15.28 -27.90 15.90
C GLU A 62 16.02 -27.39 14.64
N GLY A 63 17.27 -26.95 14.82
CA GLY A 63 18.10 -26.35 13.76
C GLY A 63 17.99 -24.83 13.64
N SER A 64 16.97 -24.22 14.26
CA SER A 64 16.82 -22.76 14.36
C SER A 64 17.89 -22.15 15.26
N ARG A 65 18.54 -21.09 14.79
CA ARG A 65 19.66 -20.49 15.51
C ARG A 65 19.91 -19.04 15.13
N ILE A 66 20.56 -18.33 16.03
CA ILE A 66 21.20 -17.05 15.74
C ILE A 66 22.55 -17.36 15.10
N THR A 67 22.83 -16.72 13.96
CA THR A 67 24.09 -16.92 13.24
C THR A 67 25.11 -15.87 13.61
N THR A 68 24.68 -14.61 13.82
CA THR A 68 25.56 -13.54 14.29
C THR A 68 24.82 -12.61 15.25
N ALA A 69 25.54 -12.07 16.23
CA ALA A 69 25.09 -10.97 17.08
C ALA A 69 26.28 -10.02 17.31
N LYS A 70 26.22 -8.81 16.77
CA LYS A 70 27.34 -7.86 16.81
C LYS A 70 26.87 -6.41 16.90
N GLU A 71 27.67 -5.58 17.53
CA GLU A 71 27.40 -4.13 17.56
C GLU A 71 27.74 -3.50 16.21
N ILE A 72 26.86 -2.62 15.75
CA ILE A 72 26.96 -1.83 14.52
C ILE A 72 26.58 -0.38 14.80
N THR A 73 26.75 0.49 13.80
CA THR A 73 26.24 1.87 13.84
C THR A 73 25.11 2.02 12.83
N VAL A 74 23.95 2.48 13.30
CA VAL A 74 22.77 2.77 12.48
C VAL A 74 22.41 4.24 12.69
N ASN A 75 22.42 5.03 11.61
CA ASN A 75 22.09 6.46 11.64
C ASN A 75 22.84 7.23 12.75
N GLY A 76 24.13 6.91 12.93
CA GLY A 76 25.01 7.58 13.91
C GLY A 76 24.85 7.11 15.37
N ALA A 77 24.01 6.11 15.65
CA ALA A 77 23.88 5.51 16.99
C ALA A 77 24.28 4.03 16.99
N ALA A 78 24.76 3.55 18.13
CA ALA A 78 25.09 2.13 18.31
C ALA A 78 23.81 1.27 18.39
N ALA A 79 23.85 0.11 17.73
CA ALA A 79 22.78 -0.89 17.75
C ALA A 79 23.40 -2.30 17.74
N CYS A 80 22.66 -3.28 18.26
CA CYS A 80 22.98 -4.69 18.10
C CYS A 80 22.27 -5.22 16.85
N GLU A 81 23.04 -5.72 15.88
CA GLU A 81 22.52 -6.48 14.74
C GLU A 81 22.56 -7.96 15.08
N VAL A 82 21.41 -8.61 14.94
CA VAL A 82 21.24 -10.06 15.09
C VAL A 82 20.74 -10.63 13.76
N ASP A 83 21.55 -11.49 13.14
CA ASP A 83 21.13 -12.30 11.99
C ASP A 83 20.86 -13.73 12.47
N GLY A 84 19.85 -14.40 11.92
CA GLY A 84 19.56 -15.80 12.24
C GLY A 84 18.76 -16.52 11.18
N ASN A 85 18.55 -17.81 11.42
CA ASN A 85 17.74 -18.68 10.58
C ASN A 85 16.78 -19.50 11.45
N LEU A 86 15.53 -19.57 11.03
CA LEU A 86 14.51 -20.46 11.58
C LEU A 86 14.32 -21.63 10.62
N HIS A 87 14.22 -22.84 11.18
CA HIS A 87 14.12 -24.05 10.39
C HIS A 87 12.81 -24.07 9.55
N PRO A 88 12.85 -24.49 8.28
CA PRO A 88 14.04 -24.99 7.59
C PRO A 88 14.99 -23.89 7.11
N GLU A 89 14.48 -22.82 6.48
CA GLU A 89 15.33 -21.87 5.73
C GLU A 89 14.91 -20.39 5.85
N ILE A 90 14.08 -20.03 6.84
CA ILE A 90 13.63 -18.64 7.01
C ILE A 90 14.77 -17.80 7.61
N GLY A 91 15.36 -16.90 6.83
CA GLY A 91 16.32 -15.93 7.32
C GLY A 91 15.63 -14.73 7.96
N PHE A 92 16.19 -14.21 9.05
CA PHE A 92 15.71 -12.98 9.68
C PHE A 92 16.88 -12.09 10.15
N GLN A 93 16.59 -10.81 10.29
CA GLN A 93 17.47 -9.82 10.89
C GLN A 93 16.72 -8.96 11.89
N VAL A 94 17.35 -8.65 13.02
CA VAL A 94 16.83 -7.74 14.05
C VAL A 94 17.88 -6.70 14.42
N ILE A 95 17.50 -5.43 14.46
CA ILE A 95 18.33 -4.29 14.87
C ILE A 95 17.79 -3.75 16.19
N LEU A 96 18.59 -3.85 17.26
CA LEU A 96 18.22 -3.45 18.63
C LEU A 96 19.06 -2.24 19.09
N PRO A 97 18.49 -1.03 19.23
CA PRO A 97 19.24 0.15 19.69
C PRO A 97 19.79 0.01 21.11
N VAL A 98 21.06 0.36 21.35
CA VAL A 98 21.67 0.16 22.69
C VAL A 98 21.40 1.29 23.69
N SER A 99 20.99 2.46 23.21
CA SER A 99 20.87 3.67 24.06
C SER A 99 19.63 4.52 23.79
N SER A 100 18.79 4.16 22.81
CA SER A 100 17.67 4.99 22.35
C SER A 100 16.34 4.25 22.23
N TRP A 101 16.26 2.96 22.59
CA TRP A 101 15.05 2.17 22.41
C TRP A 101 13.88 2.70 23.25
N GLN A 102 12.79 3.10 22.60
CA GLN A 102 11.60 3.70 23.18
C GLN A 102 10.46 2.69 23.36
N GLN A 103 10.80 1.43 23.68
CA GLN A 103 9.86 0.34 23.95
C GLN A 103 8.96 -0.06 22.76
N ARG A 104 9.38 0.27 21.53
CA ARG A 104 8.65 -0.04 20.30
C ARG A 104 9.39 -1.05 19.44
N TYR A 105 8.63 -1.94 18.83
CA TYR A 105 9.07 -2.87 17.82
C TYR A 105 8.39 -2.55 16.49
N MET A 106 9.12 -2.58 15.38
CA MET A 106 8.54 -2.49 14.04
C MET A 106 9.13 -3.56 13.11
N GLN A 107 8.26 -4.35 12.47
CA GLN A 107 8.63 -5.29 11.42
C GLN A 107 8.36 -4.67 10.04
N ILE A 108 9.26 -4.92 9.11
CA ILE A 108 9.23 -4.37 7.75
C ILE A 108 8.91 -5.49 6.76
N GLY A 109 7.95 -5.21 5.87
CA GLY A 109 7.58 -6.11 4.80
C GLY A 109 8.54 -6.08 3.60
N CYS A 110 8.48 -7.10 2.76
CA CYS A 110 9.33 -7.25 1.58
C CYS A 110 8.74 -6.53 0.34
N GLY A 111 9.42 -6.62 -0.81
CA GLY A 111 8.85 -6.29 -2.13
C GLY A 111 8.99 -7.44 -3.13
N GLY A 112 8.13 -7.46 -4.15
CA GLY A 112 8.15 -8.50 -5.19
C GLY A 112 7.81 -9.90 -4.64
N LEU A 113 8.61 -10.91 -5.00
CA LEU A 113 8.47 -12.25 -4.41
C LEU A 113 9.39 -12.45 -3.19
N CYS A 114 9.84 -11.36 -2.55
CA CYS A 114 10.83 -11.40 -1.45
C CYS A 114 12.13 -12.08 -1.86
N GLY A 115 12.80 -12.80 -0.95
CA GLY A 115 14.08 -13.46 -1.22
C GLY A 115 15.31 -12.69 -0.72
N ASN A 116 15.10 -11.54 -0.08
CA ASN A 116 16.16 -10.80 0.60
C ASN A 116 15.63 -10.03 1.81
N ILE A 117 16.50 -9.86 2.82
CA ILE A 117 16.19 -9.07 4.01
C ILE A 117 16.49 -7.60 3.72
N GLN A 118 15.48 -6.75 3.88
CA GLN A 118 15.61 -5.29 3.70
C GLN A 118 14.94 -4.54 4.85
N LEU A 119 15.61 -3.49 5.35
CA LEU A 119 15.08 -2.58 6.37
C LEU A 119 14.80 -1.19 5.78
N GLN A 120 14.23 -1.16 4.57
CA GLN A 120 13.84 0.08 3.91
C GLN A 120 12.45 0.50 4.39
N ILE A 121 12.35 1.75 4.87
CA ILE A 121 11.13 2.25 5.50
C ILE A 121 10.68 3.50 4.76
N GLY A 122 9.52 3.43 4.12
CA GLY A 122 8.81 4.59 3.59
C GLY A 122 7.52 4.84 4.37
N ALA A 123 6.72 5.81 3.91
CA ALA A 123 5.45 6.17 4.55
C ALA A 123 5.59 6.56 6.05
N ALA A 124 6.78 7.00 6.43
CA ALA A 124 7.15 7.44 7.78
C ALA A 124 8.04 8.69 7.73
N ALA A 125 7.88 9.52 6.69
CA ALA A 125 8.74 10.66 6.41
C ALA A 125 8.75 11.66 7.58
N GLY A 126 9.94 11.98 8.12
CA GLY A 126 10.05 12.90 9.26
C GLY A 126 9.61 12.33 10.61
N CYS A 127 9.21 11.05 10.70
CA CYS A 127 8.82 10.43 11.97
C CYS A 127 9.98 10.46 12.98
N THR A 128 9.83 11.26 14.03
CA THR A 128 10.92 11.55 14.97
C THR A 128 11.39 10.30 15.74
N PRO A 129 10.51 9.49 16.36
CA PRO A 129 10.96 8.29 17.07
C PRO A 129 11.70 7.30 16.15
N LEU A 130 11.34 7.20 14.87
CA LEU A 130 12.08 6.40 13.91
C LEU A 130 13.46 7.02 13.63
N ASN A 131 13.49 8.32 13.31
CA ASN A 131 14.71 9.04 12.96
C ASN A 131 15.74 9.12 14.10
N THR A 132 15.30 8.94 15.34
CA THR A 132 16.15 8.90 16.54
C THR A 132 16.44 7.48 17.03
N ASN A 133 16.29 6.46 16.19
CA ASN A 133 16.52 5.05 16.53
C ASN A 133 15.71 4.58 17.76
N GLY A 134 14.44 4.97 17.84
CA GLY A 134 13.52 4.64 18.93
C GLY A 134 12.88 3.26 18.84
N PHE A 135 13.09 2.54 17.75
CA PHE A 135 12.47 1.23 17.47
C PHE A 135 13.53 0.13 17.44
N VAL A 136 13.13 -1.06 17.89
CA VAL A 136 13.73 -2.30 17.39
C VAL A 136 13.12 -2.58 16.02
N LEU A 137 13.95 -2.90 15.04
CA LEU A 137 13.54 -3.14 13.65
C LEU A 137 13.81 -4.58 13.26
N ALA A 138 12.92 -5.22 12.49
CA ALA A 138 13.14 -6.56 11.97
C ALA A 138 12.62 -6.74 10.54
N ALA A 139 13.20 -7.70 9.82
CA ALA A 139 12.75 -8.15 8.50
C ALA A 139 13.19 -9.60 8.24
N THR A 140 12.60 -10.24 7.24
CA THR A 140 12.88 -11.62 6.83
C THR A 140 13.04 -11.73 5.31
N ASP A 141 13.74 -12.76 4.83
CA ASP A 141 13.83 -13.10 3.42
C ASP A 141 12.63 -13.90 2.90
N MET A 142 11.72 -14.30 3.80
CA MET A 142 10.52 -15.07 3.52
C MET A 142 10.80 -16.52 3.06
N GLY A 143 11.87 -17.14 3.57
CA GLY A 143 12.11 -18.59 3.43
C GLY A 143 12.87 -19.01 2.18
N HIS A 144 13.43 -18.05 1.43
CA HIS A 144 14.21 -18.34 0.23
C HIS A 144 15.14 -17.16 -0.11
N SER A 145 16.04 -17.35 -1.07
CA SER A 145 16.88 -16.29 -1.62
C SER A 145 16.40 -15.80 -3.00
N MET A 146 16.72 -14.55 -3.36
CA MET A 146 16.43 -13.97 -4.69
C MET A 146 16.92 -14.82 -5.88
N LYS A 147 17.92 -15.68 -5.66
CA LYS A 147 18.50 -16.57 -6.69
C LYS A 147 17.62 -17.76 -7.01
N GLU A 148 16.75 -18.12 -6.07
CA GLU A 148 15.84 -19.25 -6.19
C GLU A 148 14.55 -18.82 -6.87
N GLY A 149 14.66 -18.45 -8.15
CA GLY A 149 13.50 -18.00 -8.93
C GLY A 149 12.38 -19.04 -9.07
N ASP A 150 12.63 -20.29 -8.70
CA ASP A 150 11.70 -21.41 -8.70
C ASP A 150 11.39 -21.98 -7.30
N PHE A 151 11.63 -21.20 -6.22
CA PHE A 151 11.39 -21.62 -4.83
C PHE A 151 9.99 -22.19 -4.61
N GLY A 152 8.99 -21.68 -5.35
CA GLY A 152 7.61 -22.16 -5.33
C GLY A 152 7.41 -23.59 -5.86
N LYS A 153 8.46 -24.32 -6.25
CA LYS A 153 8.40 -25.79 -6.41
C LYS A 153 8.38 -26.52 -5.07
N ASP A 154 8.88 -25.90 -4.01
CA ASP A 154 8.86 -26.42 -2.65
C ASP A 154 7.59 -25.96 -1.90
N PRO A 155 6.70 -26.88 -1.49
CA PRO A 155 5.49 -26.54 -0.76
C PRO A 155 5.76 -25.80 0.57
N GLN A 156 6.88 -26.08 1.26
CA GLN A 156 7.21 -25.42 2.52
C GLN A 156 7.59 -23.95 2.27
N LYS A 157 8.36 -23.67 1.22
CA LYS A 157 8.73 -22.29 0.87
C LYS A 157 7.54 -21.47 0.42
N ARG A 158 6.52 -22.11 -0.18
CA ARG A 158 5.23 -21.45 -0.46
C ARG A 158 4.55 -20.97 0.82
N VAL A 159 4.51 -21.82 1.85
CA VAL A 159 3.94 -21.49 3.17
C VAL A 159 4.75 -20.39 3.87
N ASP A 160 6.08 -20.49 3.79
CA ASP A 160 7.01 -19.52 4.36
C ASP A 160 6.82 -18.13 3.73
N PHE A 161 6.67 -18.07 2.40
CA PHE A 161 6.35 -16.85 1.67
C PHE A 161 4.91 -16.35 1.93
N ALA A 162 3.95 -17.26 2.04
CA ALA A 162 2.54 -16.90 2.13
C ALA A 162 2.22 -16.18 3.45
N TYR A 163 2.69 -16.72 4.57
CA TYR A 163 2.33 -16.19 5.89
C TYR A 163 3.33 -16.50 7.02
N ARG A 164 4.05 -17.63 6.96
CA ARG A 164 4.74 -18.15 8.14
C ARG A 164 5.98 -17.34 8.54
N SER A 165 6.74 -16.80 7.58
CA SER A 165 8.01 -16.12 7.89
C SER A 165 7.84 -14.82 8.66
N GLN A 166 6.82 -14.01 8.34
CA GLN A 166 6.56 -12.76 9.05
C GLN A 166 6.16 -13.03 10.51
N HIS A 167 5.20 -13.94 10.73
CA HIS A 167 4.78 -14.36 12.06
C HIS A 167 5.95 -14.85 12.93
N LEU A 168 6.74 -15.82 12.42
CA LEU A 168 7.85 -16.36 13.19
C LEU A 168 8.96 -15.32 13.45
N THR A 169 9.16 -14.38 12.53
CA THR A 169 10.08 -13.25 12.75
C THR A 169 9.57 -12.32 13.84
N ALA A 170 8.26 -12.12 13.96
CA ALA A 170 7.64 -11.34 15.03
C ALA A 170 7.85 -12.01 16.38
N GLU A 171 7.64 -13.32 16.48
CA GLU A 171 7.87 -14.10 17.70
C GLU A 171 9.34 -14.06 18.14
N VAL A 172 10.28 -14.33 17.22
CA VAL A 172 11.73 -14.28 17.52
C VAL A 172 12.14 -12.87 17.93
N SER A 173 11.69 -11.84 17.23
CA SER A 173 12.04 -10.45 17.55
C SER A 173 11.58 -10.10 18.97
N LYS A 174 10.34 -10.44 19.34
CA LYS A 174 9.82 -10.20 20.71
C LYS A 174 10.61 -10.97 21.77
N LYS A 175 11.05 -12.20 21.47
CA LYS A 175 11.92 -12.98 22.35
C LYS A 175 13.29 -12.33 22.53
N LEU A 176 13.92 -11.89 21.44
CA LEU A 176 15.22 -11.20 21.48
C LEU A 176 15.13 -9.86 22.22
N ILE A 177 14.07 -9.09 22.00
CA ILE A 177 13.80 -7.84 22.74
C ILE A 177 13.71 -8.12 24.24
N THR A 178 12.94 -9.14 24.62
CA THR A 178 12.77 -9.52 26.04
C THR A 178 14.08 -9.94 26.67
N ALA A 179 14.90 -10.74 25.97
CA ALA A 179 16.22 -11.13 26.44
C ALA A 179 17.18 -9.93 26.55
N PHE A 180 17.22 -9.06 25.55
CA PHE A 180 18.19 -7.96 25.47
C PHE A 180 17.90 -6.84 26.47
N TYR A 181 16.64 -6.44 26.62
CA TYR A 181 16.23 -5.30 27.45
C TYR A 181 15.59 -5.71 28.79
N GLY A 182 15.42 -7.00 29.04
CA GLY A 182 14.77 -7.53 30.25
C GLY A 182 13.27 -7.27 30.32
N ARG A 183 12.64 -6.86 29.20
CA ARG A 183 11.20 -6.62 29.09
C ARG A 183 10.72 -6.72 27.64
N ALA A 184 9.45 -7.11 27.46
CA ALA A 184 8.78 -7.14 26.16
C ALA A 184 8.61 -5.71 25.57
N PRO A 185 8.43 -5.58 24.24
CA PRO A 185 8.02 -4.29 23.67
C PRO A 185 6.65 -3.90 24.22
N ALA A 186 6.46 -2.60 24.47
CA ALA A 186 5.16 -2.08 24.87
C ALA A 186 4.18 -2.05 23.68
N TYR A 187 4.70 -1.80 22.47
CA TYR A 187 3.93 -1.75 21.23
C TYR A 187 4.72 -2.35 20.08
N SER A 188 4.02 -3.06 19.20
CA SER A 188 4.53 -3.68 17.99
C SER A 188 3.82 -3.11 16.77
N TYR A 189 4.58 -2.76 15.74
CA TYR A 189 4.08 -2.17 14.50
C TYR A 189 4.54 -2.99 13.28
N PHE A 190 3.74 -2.99 12.22
CA PHE A 190 4.15 -3.50 10.92
C PHE A 190 4.05 -2.38 9.89
N ASN A 191 5.05 -2.24 9.02
CA ASN A 191 5.01 -1.31 7.90
C ASN A 191 5.52 -2.00 6.62
N GLY A 192 4.67 -2.04 5.60
CA GLY A 192 5.03 -2.65 4.32
C GLY A 192 4.25 -2.03 3.16
N CYS A 193 4.83 -2.13 1.97
CA CYS A 193 4.20 -1.70 0.74
C CYS A 193 4.39 -2.75 -0.36
N SER A 194 3.47 -2.86 -1.33
CA SER A 194 3.49 -3.91 -2.35
C SER A 194 3.22 -5.31 -1.75
N ASP A 195 4.10 -6.29 -1.95
CA ASP A 195 4.00 -7.57 -1.23
C ASP A 195 4.11 -7.38 0.29
N GLY A 196 4.91 -6.42 0.76
CA GLY A 196 4.91 -6.00 2.16
C GLY A 196 3.55 -5.48 2.64
N GLY A 197 2.74 -4.90 1.75
CA GLY A 197 1.35 -4.54 2.06
C GLY A 197 0.43 -5.77 2.14
N ARG A 198 0.67 -6.80 1.32
CA ARG A 198 -0.02 -8.10 1.42
C ARG A 198 0.34 -8.80 2.72
N GLU A 199 1.62 -8.88 3.06
CA GLU A 199 2.15 -9.40 4.32
C GLU A 199 1.51 -8.70 5.52
N ALA A 200 1.47 -7.37 5.51
CA ALA A 200 0.83 -6.55 6.54
C ALA A 200 -0.65 -6.94 6.76
N LEU A 201 -1.42 -7.12 5.68
CA LEU A 201 -2.81 -7.56 5.76
C LEU A 201 -2.94 -9.02 6.18
N MET A 202 -2.01 -9.89 5.77
CA MET A 202 -1.98 -11.29 6.17
C MET A 202 -1.76 -11.44 7.68
N GLU A 203 -0.86 -10.63 8.26
CA GLU A 203 -0.64 -10.55 9.71
C GLU A 203 -1.92 -10.11 10.44
N ALA A 204 -2.63 -9.09 9.93
CA ALA A 204 -3.90 -8.66 10.52
C ALA A 204 -4.97 -9.77 10.48
N GLN A 205 -5.02 -10.57 9.41
CA GLN A 205 -6.06 -11.58 9.20
C GLN A 205 -5.75 -12.90 9.91
N ARG A 206 -4.48 -13.32 9.99
CA ARG A 206 -4.07 -14.62 10.55
C ARG A 206 -3.49 -14.53 11.96
N PHE A 207 -2.76 -13.46 12.27
CA PHE A 207 -1.97 -13.32 13.50
C PHE A 207 -2.34 -12.02 14.24
N PRO A 208 -3.59 -11.90 14.74
CA PRO A 208 -4.14 -10.64 15.24
C PRO A 208 -3.42 -10.05 16.46
N HIS A 209 -2.54 -10.82 17.10
CA HIS A 209 -1.76 -10.42 18.28
C HIS A 209 -0.30 -10.07 17.97
N ASP A 210 0.11 -10.15 16.71
CA ASP A 210 1.49 -9.88 16.35
C ASP A 210 1.81 -8.39 16.38
N PHE A 211 0.86 -7.56 15.96
CA PHE A 211 1.05 -6.11 15.88
C PHE A 211 -0.14 -5.34 16.43
N ASN A 212 0.14 -4.25 17.14
CA ASN A 212 -0.86 -3.31 17.62
C ASN A 212 -1.27 -2.30 16.53
N GLY A 213 -0.35 -1.98 15.61
CA GLY A 213 -0.59 -1.04 14.50
C GLY A 213 0.04 -1.54 13.21
N ILE A 214 -0.75 -1.57 12.12
CA ILE A 214 -0.33 -2.10 10.82
C ILE A 214 -0.53 -1.02 9.75
N ILE A 215 0.50 -0.74 8.97
CA ILE A 215 0.46 0.16 7.81
C ILE A 215 0.67 -0.68 6.56
N ALA A 216 -0.38 -0.79 5.74
CA ALA A 216 -0.41 -1.58 4.51
C ALA A 216 -0.52 -0.66 3.28
N GLY A 217 0.61 -0.42 2.62
CA GLY A 217 0.69 0.39 1.40
C GLY A 217 0.55 -0.43 0.14
N ALA A 218 -0.18 0.08 -0.85
CA ALA A 218 -0.30 -0.50 -2.20
C ALA A 218 -0.33 -2.04 -2.21
N ALA A 219 -1.17 -2.63 -1.37
CA ALA A 219 -1.02 -4.04 -0.99
C ALA A 219 -1.33 -4.97 -2.17
N ALA A 220 -0.44 -5.93 -2.44
CA ALA A 220 -0.64 -7.03 -3.39
C ALA A 220 -1.62 -8.10 -2.85
N MET A 221 -2.73 -7.63 -2.26
CA MET A 221 -3.67 -8.44 -1.48
C MET A 221 -4.36 -9.53 -2.31
N ASN A 222 -4.73 -9.23 -3.56
CA ASN A 222 -5.24 -10.21 -4.52
C ASN A 222 -4.08 -10.83 -5.29
N PHE A 223 -3.16 -11.49 -4.59
CA PHE A 223 -1.93 -12.04 -5.17
C PHE A 223 -2.20 -12.86 -6.44
N GLN A 224 -3.26 -13.69 -6.45
CA GLN A 224 -3.65 -14.48 -7.63
C GLN A 224 -3.97 -13.60 -8.83
N SER A 225 -5.01 -12.77 -8.76
CA SER A 225 -5.44 -12.00 -9.92
C SER A 225 -4.45 -10.88 -10.28
N GLN A 226 -3.79 -10.29 -9.29
CA GLN A 226 -2.82 -9.21 -9.50
C GLN A 226 -1.60 -9.71 -10.28
N ASN A 227 -0.97 -10.79 -9.84
CA ASN A 227 0.27 -11.25 -10.47
C ASN A 227 0.01 -12.07 -11.73
N ALA A 228 -0.97 -12.98 -11.71
CA ALA A 228 -1.22 -13.89 -12.83
C ALA A 228 -2.05 -13.28 -13.96
N VAL A 229 -3.03 -12.42 -13.63
CA VAL A 229 -4.04 -11.96 -14.60
C VAL A 229 -3.78 -10.51 -15.01
N TYR A 230 -3.67 -9.58 -14.06
CA TYR A 230 -3.45 -8.15 -14.35
C TYR A 230 -2.12 -7.95 -15.10
N HIS A 231 -0.99 -8.39 -14.53
CA HIS A 231 0.31 -8.20 -15.18
C HIS A 231 0.44 -8.95 -16.52
N ALA A 232 -0.11 -10.17 -16.63
CA ALA A 232 -0.12 -10.89 -17.90
C ALA A 232 -0.94 -10.13 -18.96
N TRP A 233 -2.10 -9.60 -18.59
CA TRP A 233 -2.92 -8.80 -19.50
C TRP A 233 -2.22 -7.53 -19.93
N GLN A 234 -1.59 -6.80 -19.02
CA GLN A 234 -0.87 -5.57 -19.37
C GLN A 234 0.27 -5.84 -20.35
N ALA A 235 1.07 -6.89 -20.11
CA ALA A 235 2.14 -7.29 -21.01
C ALA A 235 1.62 -7.67 -22.42
N LEU A 236 0.56 -8.49 -22.48
CA LEU A 236 0.01 -8.98 -23.75
C LEU A 236 -0.81 -7.93 -24.52
N SER A 237 -1.41 -6.96 -23.82
CA SER A 237 -2.28 -5.94 -24.44
C SER A 237 -1.51 -4.93 -25.28
N ASN A 238 -0.24 -4.71 -24.97
CA ASN A 238 0.65 -3.86 -25.75
C ASN A 238 1.43 -4.62 -26.84
N THR A 239 1.14 -5.90 -27.10
CA THR A 239 1.86 -6.71 -28.09
C THR A 239 1.12 -6.76 -29.43
N GLY A 240 1.80 -6.37 -30.51
CA GLY A 240 1.29 -6.40 -31.88
C GLY A 240 1.38 -7.77 -32.55
N PRO A 241 0.84 -7.93 -33.78
CA PRO A 241 0.85 -9.20 -34.52
C PRO A 241 2.25 -9.74 -34.84
N ASP A 242 3.25 -8.86 -34.92
CA ASP A 242 4.66 -9.21 -35.12
C ASP A 242 5.39 -9.59 -33.81
N GLY A 243 4.67 -9.62 -32.69
CA GLY A 243 5.19 -9.92 -31.37
C GLY A 243 5.95 -8.75 -30.72
N LYS A 244 5.90 -7.54 -31.29
CA LYS A 244 6.58 -6.36 -30.74
C LYS A 244 5.62 -5.41 -30.01
N PRO A 245 6.12 -4.56 -29.12
CA PRO A 245 5.32 -3.52 -28.48
C PRO A 245 4.70 -2.54 -29.48
N VAL A 246 3.44 -2.18 -29.27
CA VAL A 246 2.71 -1.20 -30.11
C VAL A 246 2.90 0.22 -29.60
N LEU A 247 2.71 0.44 -28.30
CA LEU A 247 2.97 1.68 -27.58
C LEU A 247 4.36 1.64 -26.94
N LEU A 248 5.09 2.75 -27.08
CA LEU A 248 6.37 3.00 -26.42
C LEU A 248 6.26 4.20 -25.47
N ALA A 249 7.16 4.29 -24.50
CA ALA A 249 7.12 5.29 -23.43
C ALA A 249 7.07 6.74 -23.93
N ALA A 250 7.67 7.02 -25.09
CA ALA A 250 7.61 8.34 -25.75
C ALA A 250 6.18 8.85 -26.02
N ARG A 251 5.17 7.96 -26.03
CA ARG A 251 3.76 8.33 -26.19
C ARG A 251 3.07 8.69 -24.88
N LEU A 252 3.58 8.27 -23.73
CA LEU A 252 2.92 8.43 -22.43
C LEU A 252 2.63 9.90 -22.08
N PRO A 253 3.54 10.87 -22.33
CA PRO A 253 3.23 12.28 -22.09
C PRO A 253 2.07 12.82 -22.93
N LEU A 254 1.90 12.35 -24.18
CA LEU A 254 0.77 12.74 -25.02
C LEU A 254 -0.55 12.23 -24.42
N ILE A 255 -0.56 10.97 -23.95
CA ILE A 255 -1.73 10.33 -23.36
C ILE A 255 -2.09 11.01 -22.03
N HIS A 256 -1.12 11.17 -21.13
CA HIS A 256 -1.31 11.78 -19.83
C HIS A 256 -1.89 13.21 -19.94
N ASN A 257 -1.33 14.03 -20.83
CA ASN A 257 -1.84 15.37 -21.09
C ASN A 257 -3.30 15.37 -21.61
N ALA A 258 -3.71 14.36 -22.38
CA ALA A 258 -5.09 14.24 -22.83
C ALA A 258 -6.03 13.79 -21.70
N VAL A 259 -5.56 12.96 -20.79
CA VAL A 259 -6.29 12.58 -19.57
C VAL A 259 -6.52 13.80 -18.68
N LEU A 260 -5.46 14.56 -18.35
CA LEU A 260 -5.56 15.76 -17.50
C LEU A 260 -6.54 16.77 -18.09
N LYS A 261 -6.52 17.01 -19.41
CA LYS A 261 -7.48 17.90 -20.10
C LYS A 261 -8.95 17.51 -19.89
N GLN A 262 -9.25 16.23 -19.69
CA GLN A 262 -10.62 15.75 -19.49
C GLN A 262 -11.01 15.59 -18.01
N CYS A 263 -10.02 15.47 -17.11
CA CYS A 263 -10.25 14.95 -15.77
C CYS A 263 -9.71 15.80 -14.60
N ASP A 264 -8.62 16.55 -14.76
CA ASP A 264 -7.98 17.36 -13.70
C ASP A 264 -9.00 18.32 -13.04
N ALA A 265 -9.66 19.14 -13.86
CA ALA A 265 -10.68 20.12 -13.43
C ALA A 265 -11.88 19.54 -12.64
N ARG A 266 -12.11 18.22 -12.64
CA ARG A 266 -13.31 17.61 -12.05
C ARG A 266 -13.30 17.62 -10.52
N ASP A 267 -12.13 17.59 -9.91
CA ASP A 267 -12.02 17.65 -8.46
C ASP A 267 -12.12 19.07 -7.90
N GLY A 268 -12.15 20.08 -8.79
CA GLY A 268 -12.29 21.50 -8.48
C GLY A 268 -11.01 22.30 -8.66
N GLN A 269 -9.92 21.67 -9.12
CA GLN A 269 -8.62 22.30 -9.35
C GLN A 269 -8.06 21.96 -10.73
N THR A 270 -7.06 22.70 -11.18
CA THR A 270 -6.28 22.34 -12.37
C THR A 270 -4.82 22.39 -11.94
N ASP A 271 -4.39 21.34 -11.27
CA ASP A 271 -3.07 21.24 -10.64
C ASP A 271 -2.26 20.05 -11.16
N GLY A 272 -2.74 19.37 -12.20
CA GLY A 272 -2.10 18.22 -12.81
C GLY A 272 -2.29 16.92 -12.03
N LEU A 273 -3.15 16.92 -11.01
CA LEU A 273 -3.50 15.73 -10.23
C LEU A 273 -4.96 15.36 -10.48
N ILE A 274 -5.31 14.11 -10.20
CA ILE A 274 -6.69 13.64 -10.26
C ILE A 274 -7.03 13.04 -8.91
N ALA A 275 -7.80 13.77 -8.10
CA ALA A 275 -8.15 13.32 -6.75
C ALA A 275 -9.15 12.15 -6.74
N ASP A 276 -9.97 12.04 -7.78
CA ASP A 276 -10.92 10.95 -8.00
C ASP A 276 -10.85 10.42 -9.44
N PRO A 277 -9.88 9.54 -9.74
CA PRO A 277 -9.76 8.98 -11.07
C PRO A 277 -10.89 7.98 -11.41
N GLN A 278 -11.71 7.56 -10.46
CA GLN A 278 -12.83 6.66 -10.73
C GLN A 278 -13.98 7.35 -11.47
N SER A 279 -14.18 8.64 -11.24
CA SER A 279 -15.15 9.46 -11.99
C SER A 279 -14.59 10.01 -13.31
N CYS A 280 -13.32 9.76 -13.61
CA CYS A 280 -12.70 10.09 -14.89
C CYS A 280 -13.06 9.04 -15.95
N HIS A 281 -13.94 9.43 -16.88
CA HIS A 281 -14.25 8.62 -18.07
C HIS A 281 -13.50 9.20 -19.27
N PHE A 282 -12.21 8.88 -19.37
CA PHE A 282 -11.34 9.37 -20.43
C PHE A 282 -11.77 8.84 -21.81
N ASP A 283 -12.15 9.74 -22.71
CA ASP A 283 -12.39 9.41 -24.11
C ASP A 283 -11.05 9.39 -24.88
N THR A 284 -10.58 8.20 -25.22
CA THR A 284 -9.32 8.01 -25.95
C THR A 284 -9.41 8.44 -27.41
N SER A 285 -10.61 8.59 -27.99
CA SER A 285 -10.79 8.95 -29.40
C SER A 285 -10.25 10.34 -29.74
N VAL A 286 -10.11 11.21 -28.74
CA VAL A 286 -9.51 12.55 -28.89
C VAL A 286 -8.04 12.49 -29.33
N LEU A 287 -7.38 11.35 -29.14
CA LEU A 287 -5.99 11.11 -29.53
C LEU A 287 -5.87 10.55 -30.95
N ALA A 288 -6.96 10.22 -31.66
CA ALA A 288 -6.88 9.56 -32.96
C ALA A 288 -6.20 10.42 -34.04
N CYS A 289 -5.26 9.82 -34.77
CA CYS A 289 -4.71 10.47 -35.95
C CYS A 289 -5.73 10.59 -37.08
N LYS A 290 -5.70 11.72 -37.80
CA LYS A 290 -6.52 11.93 -39.01
C LYS A 290 -6.08 11.04 -40.18
N THR A 291 -4.80 10.65 -40.20
CA THR A 291 -4.16 9.80 -41.20
C THR A 291 -3.28 8.76 -40.51
N ASP A 292 -3.35 7.51 -40.94
CA ASP A 292 -2.60 6.36 -40.40
C ASP A 292 -1.61 5.86 -41.47
N PRO A 293 -0.34 5.52 -41.18
CA PRO A 293 0.31 5.38 -39.87
C PRO A 293 0.67 6.71 -39.18
N ALA A 294 0.51 6.75 -37.86
CA ALA A 294 1.06 7.81 -37.02
C ALA A 294 2.60 7.74 -36.97
N THR A 295 3.29 8.89 -36.95
CA THR A 295 4.72 8.91 -36.61
C THR A 295 4.90 8.83 -35.09
N PRO A 296 5.93 8.16 -34.56
CA PRO A 296 6.19 8.05 -33.12
C PRO A 296 6.31 9.38 -32.36
N GLN A 297 6.63 10.48 -33.06
CA GLN A 297 6.71 11.85 -32.53
C GLN A 297 5.47 12.70 -32.86
N GLY A 298 4.46 12.11 -33.49
CA GLY A 298 3.20 12.78 -33.83
C GLY A 298 2.39 13.15 -32.58
N SER A 299 1.54 14.15 -32.71
CA SER A 299 0.63 14.64 -31.66
C SER A 299 -0.68 13.84 -31.54
N CYS A 300 -0.71 12.63 -32.11
CA CYS A 300 -1.85 11.72 -32.15
C CYS A 300 -1.36 10.27 -32.16
N LEU A 301 -2.28 9.33 -31.89
CA LEU A 301 -2.06 7.89 -31.86
C LEU A 301 -2.69 7.23 -33.10
N SER A 302 -1.97 6.24 -33.64
CA SER A 302 -2.45 5.34 -34.68
C SER A 302 -3.61 4.47 -34.19
N THR A 303 -4.30 3.79 -35.11
CA THR A 303 -5.38 2.86 -34.76
C THR A 303 -4.88 1.72 -33.86
N ALA A 304 -3.67 1.22 -34.13
CA ALA A 304 -3.06 0.16 -33.34
C ALA A 304 -2.71 0.64 -31.92
N GLU A 305 -2.12 1.83 -31.78
CA GLU A 305 -1.79 2.44 -30.49
C GLU A 305 -3.05 2.72 -29.65
N LEU A 306 -4.11 3.24 -30.26
CA LEU A 306 -5.40 3.43 -29.57
C LEU A 306 -6.02 2.12 -29.13
N THR A 307 -5.93 1.08 -29.95
CA THR A 307 -6.44 -0.25 -29.59
C THR A 307 -5.68 -0.83 -28.39
N ALA A 308 -4.35 -0.72 -28.39
CA ALA A 308 -3.52 -1.12 -27.25
C ALA A 308 -3.89 -0.30 -25.99
N LEU A 309 -3.99 1.03 -26.10
CA LEU A 309 -4.35 1.92 -25.00
C LEU A 309 -5.71 1.55 -24.37
N ASN A 310 -6.73 1.32 -25.20
CA ASN A 310 -8.05 0.92 -24.74
C ASN A 310 -8.02 -0.43 -24.01
N ARG A 311 -7.22 -1.39 -24.47
CA ARG A 311 -7.07 -2.70 -23.81
C ARG A 311 -6.36 -2.58 -22.46
N LEU A 312 -5.34 -1.73 -22.35
CA LEU A 312 -4.61 -1.50 -21.10
C LEU A 312 -5.56 -0.99 -20.00
N TYR A 313 -6.38 0.03 -20.29
CA TYR A 313 -7.37 0.57 -19.35
C TYR A 313 -8.51 -0.41 -19.03
N ALA A 314 -9.04 -1.11 -20.04
CA ALA A 314 -10.24 -1.94 -19.86
C ALA A 314 -10.01 -3.19 -19.00
N GLY A 315 -8.82 -3.80 -19.10
CA GLY A 315 -8.53 -5.10 -18.48
C GLY A 315 -9.13 -6.31 -19.22
N PRO A 316 -8.81 -7.54 -18.78
CA PRO A 316 -9.32 -8.76 -19.38
C PRO A 316 -10.78 -9.03 -19.02
N VAL A 317 -11.53 -9.50 -20.01
CA VAL A 317 -12.86 -10.10 -19.85
C VAL A 317 -12.86 -11.52 -20.39
N ASP A 318 -13.73 -12.37 -19.84
CA ASP A 318 -13.96 -13.69 -20.39
C ASP A 318 -14.67 -13.54 -21.76
N PRO A 319 -14.14 -14.12 -22.84
CA PRO A 319 -14.68 -13.91 -24.18
C PRO A 319 -16.06 -14.55 -24.41
N LYS A 320 -16.50 -15.48 -23.55
CA LYS A 320 -17.81 -16.14 -23.66
C LYS A 320 -18.87 -15.42 -22.83
N THR A 321 -18.54 -15.01 -21.62
CA THR A 321 -19.49 -14.45 -20.65
C THR A 321 -19.43 -12.93 -20.53
N GLY A 322 -18.33 -12.30 -20.96
CA GLY A 322 -18.07 -10.88 -20.79
C GLY A 322 -17.75 -10.45 -19.36
N LYS A 323 -17.64 -11.39 -18.41
CA LYS A 323 -17.27 -11.09 -17.01
C LYS A 323 -15.84 -10.56 -16.95
N LYS A 324 -15.59 -9.55 -16.11
CA LYS A 324 -14.23 -9.05 -15.82
C LYS A 324 -13.44 -10.06 -15.00
N LEU A 325 -12.14 -10.21 -15.26
CA LEU A 325 -11.25 -11.10 -14.49
C LEU A 325 -10.40 -10.37 -13.45
N ILE A 326 -10.49 -9.05 -13.38
CA ILE A 326 -9.81 -8.20 -12.40
C ILE A 326 -10.78 -7.14 -11.88
N VAL A 327 -10.50 -6.58 -10.69
CA VAL A 327 -11.29 -5.49 -10.10
C VAL A 327 -11.33 -4.28 -11.04
N GLY A 328 -10.18 -3.90 -11.61
CA GLY A 328 -10.07 -2.93 -12.69
C GLY A 328 -8.63 -2.71 -13.17
N GLY A 329 -8.49 -2.01 -14.29
CA GLY A 329 -7.20 -1.68 -14.90
C GLY A 329 -6.43 -0.56 -14.18
N PRO A 330 -5.36 -0.03 -14.82
CA PRO A 330 -4.68 1.17 -14.38
C PRO A 330 -5.66 2.35 -14.39
N MET A 331 -5.53 3.25 -13.42
CA MET A 331 -6.42 4.40 -13.30
C MET A 331 -5.93 5.55 -14.18
N PRO A 332 -6.84 6.34 -14.80
CA PRO A 332 -6.44 7.57 -15.48
C PRO A 332 -5.62 8.48 -14.57
N GLY A 333 -4.53 9.02 -15.10
CA GLY A 333 -3.52 9.79 -14.38
C GLY A 333 -2.26 8.99 -14.04
N SER A 334 -2.26 7.67 -14.26
CA SER A 334 -1.10 6.79 -14.00
C SER A 334 -0.14 6.65 -15.18
N GLU A 335 -0.43 7.27 -16.32
CA GLU A 335 0.18 6.90 -17.61
C GLU A 335 1.69 7.11 -17.62
N LEU A 336 2.20 8.15 -16.97
CA LEU A 336 3.63 8.41 -16.89
C LEU A 336 4.39 7.31 -16.13
N ALA A 337 3.71 6.60 -15.22
CA ALA A 337 4.29 5.53 -14.45
C ALA A 337 4.37 4.19 -15.23
N TRP A 338 3.71 4.07 -16.39
CA TRP A 338 3.65 2.82 -17.15
C TRP A 338 4.98 2.43 -17.82
N GLU A 339 5.88 3.41 -17.96
CA GLU A 339 7.21 3.26 -18.52
C GLU A 339 8.02 2.15 -17.80
N GLY A 340 8.51 1.18 -18.57
CA GLY A 340 9.26 0.02 -18.06
C GLY A 340 8.40 -1.05 -17.37
N VAL A 341 7.14 -0.76 -17.05
CA VAL A 341 6.26 -1.72 -16.35
C VAL A 341 5.45 -2.58 -17.31
N PHE A 342 4.73 -1.95 -18.24
CA PHE A 342 4.07 -2.64 -19.35
C PHE A 342 4.09 -1.84 -20.66
N VAL A 343 4.62 -0.61 -20.63
CA VAL A 343 4.99 0.16 -21.80
C VAL A 343 6.51 0.32 -21.81
N PRO A 344 7.24 -0.32 -22.74
CA PRO A 344 8.70 -0.25 -22.72
C PRO A 344 9.24 1.08 -23.25
N GLU A 345 10.44 1.47 -22.81
CA GLU A 345 11.14 2.65 -23.33
C GLU A 345 11.48 2.46 -24.82
N LYS A 346 12.10 1.31 -25.14
CA LYS A 346 12.40 0.88 -26.51
C LYS A 346 11.77 -0.49 -26.76
N ALA A 347 11.46 -0.79 -28.02
CA ALA A 347 10.83 -2.05 -28.39
C ALA A 347 11.61 -3.33 -27.98
N SER A 348 12.92 -3.21 -27.73
CA SER A 348 13.77 -4.31 -27.26
C SER A 348 13.83 -4.49 -25.75
N ASP A 349 13.33 -3.52 -24.99
CA ASP A 349 13.55 -3.49 -23.55
C ASP A 349 12.58 -4.44 -22.84
N PRO A 350 13.06 -5.16 -21.80
CA PRO A 350 12.18 -6.01 -21.00
C PRO A 350 11.18 -5.16 -20.21
N ILE A 351 10.02 -5.74 -19.90
CA ILE A 351 8.98 -5.10 -19.08
C ILE A 351 8.74 -5.87 -17.78
N PHE A 352 8.52 -5.16 -16.68
CA PHE A 352 8.33 -5.78 -15.36
C PHE A 352 7.07 -6.66 -15.29
N SER A 353 5.98 -6.27 -15.94
CA SER A 353 4.73 -7.06 -15.90
C SER A 353 4.91 -8.45 -16.50
N GLN A 354 5.74 -8.60 -17.53
CA GLN A 354 6.08 -9.92 -18.05
C GLN A 354 6.86 -10.75 -17.02
N MET A 355 7.82 -10.14 -16.33
CA MET A 355 8.62 -10.83 -15.31
C MET A 355 7.75 -11.27 -14.13
N ILE A 356 6.90 -10.38 -13.60
CA ILE A 356 5.99 -10.67 -12.47
C ILE A 356 5.03 -11.79 -12.85
N ALA A 357 4.37 -11.69 -14.01
CA ALA A 357 3.40 -12.68 -14.45
C ALA A 357 4.05 -14.05 -14.67
N LEU A 358 5.19 -14.14 -15.35
CA LEU A 358 5.84 -15.43 -15.60
C LEU A 358 6.36 -16.09 -14.32
N SER A 359 7.02 -15.35 -13.44
CA SER A 359 7.55 -15.92 -12.19
C SER A 359 6.43 -16.45 -11.30
N SER A 360 5.32 -15.71 -11.20
CA SER A 360 4.16 -16.12 -10.39
C SER A 360 3.38 -17.28 -11.02
N LEU A 361 3.04 -17.21 -12.31
CA LEU A 361 2.32 -18.26 -13.03
C LEU A 361 3.07 -19.59 -13.04
N LYS A 362 4.41 -19.58 -13.14
CA LYS A 362 5.18 -20.82 -13.21
C LYS A 362 5.34 -21.52 -11.87
N TYR A 363 5.32 -20.78 -10.76
CA TYR A 363 5.78 -21.31 -9.47
C TYR A 363 4.84 -21.07 -8.29
N MET A 364 3.88 -20.14 -8.38
CA MET A 364 3.09 -19.70 -7.22
C MET A 364 1.59 -19.85 -7.43
N ASN A 365 1.05 -19.54 -8.60
CA ASN A 365 -0.40 -19.37 -8.76
C ASN A 365 -1.21 -20.66 -8.98
N TYR A 366 -0.56 -21.80 -9.20
CA TYR A 366 -1.24 -23.09 -9.37
C TYR A 366 -0.86 -24.06 -8.25
N GLU A 367 -1.83 -24.89 -7.82
CA GLU A 367 -1.57 -26.01 -6.92
C GLU A 367 -0.48 -26.93 -7.49
N LYS A 368 -0.61 -27.24 -8.78
CA LYS A 368 0.42 -27.93 -9.57
C LYS A 368 1.00 -26.98 -10.60
N ASN A 369 2.30 -26.69 -10.46
CA ASN A 369 3.01 -25.83 -11.40
C ASN A 369 2.88 -26.30 -12.85
N PRO A 370 2.74 -25.37 -13.80
CA PRO A 370 2.69 -25.71 -15.22
C PRO A 370 4.06 -26.25 -15.71
N PRO A 371 4.09 -26.82 -16.93
CA PRO A 371 5.34 -27.28 -17.56
C PRO A 371 6.43 -26.21 -17.65
N ALA A 372 7.69 -26.65 -17.77
CA ALA A 372 8.85 -25.76 -17.77
C ALA A 372 8.88 -24.77 -18.96
N ASP A 373 8.24 -25.12 -20.06
CA ASP A 373 8.09 -24.33 -21.29
C ASP A 373 6.87 -23.40 -21.28
N PHE A 374 6.12 -23.31 -20.18
CA PHE A 374 5.01 -22.37 -20.03
C PHE A 374 5.46 -20.91 -20.23
N THR A 375 4.73 -20.19 -21.08
CA THR A 375 4.95 -18.79 -21.44
C THR A 375 3.67 -17.96 -21.32
N LEU A 376 3.77 -16.64 -21.50
CA LEU A 376 2.58 -15.77 -21.51
C LEU A 376 1.62 -16.08 -22.67
N LYS A 377 2.07 -16.74 -23.74
CA LYS A 377 1.20 -17.14 -24.86
C LYS A 377 0.21 -18.24 -24.45
N ASP A 378 0.52 -18.97 -23.39
CA ASP A 378 -0.28 -20.07 -22.88
C ASP A 378 -1.41 -19.57 -21.96
N VAL A 379 -1.26 -18.35 -21.41
CA VAL A 379 -2.27 -17.72 -20.54
C VAL A 379 -3.58 -17.56 -21.28
N LYS A 380 -4.66 -17.98 -20.63
CA LYS A 380 -6.04 -17.80 -21.11
C LYS A 380 -6.78 -16.88 -20.16
N PHE A 381 -7.43 -15.86 -20.72
CA PHE A 381 -8.30 -14.96 -19.96
C PHE A 381 -9.74 -15.49 -20.01
N THR A 382 -9.96 -16.63 -19.36
CA THR A 382 -11.27 -17.29 -19.27
C THR A 382 -11.64 -17.60 -17.83
N GLU A 383 -12.93 -17.78 -17.58
CA GLU A 383 -13.45 -18.18 -16.27
C GLU A 383 -12.83 -19.50 -15.79
N ALA A 384 -12.73 -20.50 -16.67
CA ALA A 384 -12.09 -21.78 -16.36
C ALA A 384 -10.59 -21.65 -15.99
N ALA A 385 -9.84 -20.75 -16.66
CA ALA A 385 -8.43 -20.54 -16.32
C ALA A 385 -8.29 -19.78 -14.99
N PHE A 386 -9.18 -18.83 -14.71
CA PHE A 386 -9.23 -18.14 -13.43
C PHE A 386 -9.57 -19.09 -12.27
N ASP A 387 -10.48 -20.04 -12.49
CA ASP A 387 -10.85 -21.03 -11.46
C ASP A 387 -9.71 -21.97 -11.08
N GLU A 388 -8.72 -22.19 -11.96
CA GLU A 388 -7.49 -22.89 -11.59
C GLU A 388 -6.61 -22.06 -10.65
N LEU A 389 -6.53 -20.74 -10.85
CA LEU A 389 -5.80 -19.82 -9.96
C LEU A 389 -6.50 -19.67 -8.60
N ARG A 390 -7.84 -19.69 -8.61
CA ARG A 390 -8.71 -19.60 -7.42
C ARG A 390 -8.38 -20.64 -6.36
N LYS A 391 -7.83 -21.80 -6.72
CA LYS A 391 -7.47 -22.84 -5.75
C LYS A 391 -6.36 -22.40 -4.79
N MET A 392 -5.49 -21.48 -5.22
CA MET A 392 -4.41 -20.92 -4.40
C MET A 392 -4.79 -19.63 -3.65
N HIS A 393 -6.00 -19.10 -3.86
CA HIS A 393 -6.50 -17.90 -3.18
C HIS A 393 -6.38 -18.01 -1.64
N PRO A 394 -6.84 -19.09 -0.97
CA PRO A 394 -6.75 -19.19 0.48
C PRO A 394 -5.33 -19.28 1.06
N LEU A 395 -4.31 -19.49 0.23
CA LEU A 395 -2.91 -19.51 0.68
C LEU A 395 -2.30 -18.10 0.62
N TYR A 396 -2.37 -17.42 -0.52
CA TYR A 396 -1.60 -16.21 -0.77
C TYR A 396 -2.40 -14.91 -0.63
N ASP A 397 -3.70 -14.92 -0.92
CA ASP A 397 -4.47 -13.68 -0.97
C ASP A 397 -4.78 -13.20 0.46
N ALA A 398 -4.50 -11.92 0.70
CA ALA A 398 -4.73 -11.24 1.96
C ALA A 398 -6.02 -10.40 1.89
N THR A 399 -7.13 -11.02 1.51
CA THR A 399 -8.41 -10.33 1.24
C THR A 399 -9.56 -10.75 2.14
N ASN A 400 -9.31 -11.54 3.19
CA ASN A 400 -10.36 -11.91 4.13
C ASN A 400 -10.84 -10.66 4.92
N PRO A 401 -12.09 -10.21 4.72
CA PRO A 401 -12.59 -8.97 5.31
C PRO A 401 -13.00 -9.11 6.79
N ASP A 402 -13.05 -10.32 7.35
CA ASP A 402 -13.36 -10.51 8.76
C ASP A 402 -12.11 -10.28 9.63
N LEU A 403 -12.01 -9.07 10.17
CA LEU A 403 -10.95 -8.65 11.08
C LEU A 403 -11.42 -8.60 12.54
N THR A 404 -12.44 -9.39 12.91
CA THR A 404 -13.01 -9.39 14.26
C THR A 404 -11.96 -9.67 15.33
N ALA A 405 -11.08 -10.64 15.11
CA ALA A 405 -10.02 -10.98 16.07
C ALA A 405 -8.98 -9.85 16.21
N PHE A 406 -8.56 -9.23 15.10
CA PHE A 406 -7.62 -8.11 15.11
C PHE A 406 -8.19 -6.89 15.83
N LYS A 407 -9.46 -6.54 15.54
CA LYS A 407 -10.18 -5.48 16.26
C LYS A 407 -10.28 -5.78 17.76
N ALA A 408 -10.61 -7.03 18.12
CA ALA A 408 -10.73 -7.45 19.52
C ALA A 408 -9.39 -7.41 20.27
N ALA A 409 -8.27 -7.68 19.58
CA ALA A 409 -6.92 -7.51 20.09
C ALA A 409 -6.50 -6.04 20.28
N GLY A 410 -7.34 -5.08 19.85
CA GLY A 410 -7.07 -3.65 19.90
C GLY A 410 -6.24 -3.12 18.73
N GLY A 411 -6.02 -3.96 17.70
CA GLY A 411 -5.24 -3.63 16.52
C GLY A 411 -5.80 -2.44 15.74
N LYS A 412 -4.91 -1.63 15.16
CA LYS A 412 -5.22 -0.50 14.26
C LYS A 412 -4.59 -0.73 12.89
N LEU A 413 -5.33 -0.42 11.83
CA LEU A 413 -4.94 -0.65 10.43
C LEU A 413 -5.06 0.65 9.65
N ILE A 414 -3.97 1.06 9.00
CA ILE A 414 -3.99 2.07 7.95
C ILE A 414 -3.69 1.36 6.65
N ILE A 415 -4.63 1.45 5.71
CA ILE A 415 -4.41 1.06 4.32
C ILE A 415 -4.15 2.34 3.54
N TRP A 416 -3.17 2.34 2.64
CA TRP A 416 -2.98 3.46 1.74
C TRP A 416 -2.57 3.01 0.35
N HIS A 417 -2.88 3.82 -0.66
CA HIS A 417 -2.55 3.51 -2.06
C HIS A 417 -2.34 4.79 -2.86
N GLY A 418 -1.35 4.80 -3.76
CA GLY A 418 -1.22 5.85 -4.77
C GLY A 418 -2.27 5.67 -5.87
N TRP A 419 -2.98 6.74 -6.24
CA TRP A 419 -3.97 6.67 -7.32
C TRP A 419 -3.34 6.42 -8.69
N ALA A 420 -2.08 6.79 -8.87
CA ALA A 420 -1.32 6.64 -10.10
C ALA A 420 -0.44 5.37 -10.10
N ASP A 421 -0.76 4.38 -9.26
CA ASP A 421 -0.03 3.11 -9.19
C ASP A 421 -0.18 2.29 -10.47
N GLN A 422 0.96 2.02 -11.11
CA GLN A 422 1.08 1.26 -12.34
C GLN A 422 1.20 -0.25 -12.11
N HIS A 423 1.61 -0.67 -10.93
CA HIS A 423 1.81 -2.09 -10.62
C HIS A 423 0.51 -2.72 -10.15
N ILE A 424 -0.11 -2.13 -9.13
CA ILE A 424 -1.26 -2.71 -8.42
C ILE A 424 -2.44 -1.76 -8.56
N SER A 425 -3.60 -2.26 -9.01
CA SER A 425 -4.75 -1.38 -9.16
C SER A 425 -5.23 -0.88 -7.78
N PRO A 426 -5.34 0.45 -7.57
CA PRO A 426 -5.82 1.02 -6.30
C PRO A 426 -7.25 0.58 -5.95
N LEU A 427 -8.02 0.16 -6.96
CA LEU A 427 -9.37 -0.36 -6.78
C LEU A 427 -9.40 -1.63 -5.91
N ASN A 428 -8.31 -2.40 -5.84
CA ASN A 428 -8.23 -3.53 -4.91
C ASN A 428 -8.34 -3.06 -3.45
N SER A 429 -7.67 -1.95 -3.10
CA SER A 429 -7.74 -1.39 -1.74
C SER A 429 -9.12 -0.80 -1.44
N VAL A 430 -9.75 -0.15 -2.41
CA VAL A 430 -11.12 0.36 -2.25
C VAL A 430 -12.10 -0.80 -2.05
N ALA A 431 -12.03 -1.84 -2.89
CA ALA A 431 -12.88 -3.03 -2.77
C ALA A 431 -12.72 -3.74 -1.42
N TYR A 432 -11.48 -3.89 -0.93
CA TYR A 432 -11.23 -4.49 0.38
C TYR A 432 -11.77 -3.64 1.54
N HIS A 433 -11.52 -2.32 1.53
CA HIS A 433 -12.03 -1.40 2.54
C HIS A 433 -13.57 -1.42 2.60
N GLN A 434 -14.23 -1.51 1.45
CA GLN A 434 -15.69 -1.69 1.36
C GLN A 434 -16.12 -3.06 1.88
N ALA A 435 -15.40 -4.14 1.56
CA ALA A 435 -15.70 -5.49 2.02
C ALA A 435 -15.62 -5.63 3.55
N VAL A 436 -14.59 -5.07 4.19
CA VAL A 436 -14.49 -5.01 5.66
C VAL A 436 -15.70 -4.26 6.24
N GLY A 437 -16.08 -3.13 5.64
CA GLY A 437 -17.27 -2.37 6.03
C GLY A 437 -18.59 -3.15 5.85
N ASN A 438 -18.69 -3.97 4.80
CA ASN A 438 -19.87 -4.79 4.52
C ASN A 438 -20.00 -5.97 5.50
N VAL A 439 -18.88 -6.57 5.90
CA VAL A 439 -18.86 -7.73 6.81
C VAL A 439 -18.95 -7.31 8.27
N MET A 440 -18.19 -6.29 8.69
CA MET A 440 -18.12 -5.88 10.10
C MET A 440 -19.04 -4.70 10.44
N GLY A 441 -19.61 -4.04 9.42
CA GLY A 441 -20.31 -2.76 9.54
C GLY A 441 -19.35 -1.57 9.46
N ALA A 442 -19.67 -0.57 8.63
CA ALA A 442 -18.81 0.61 8.41
C ALA A 442 -18.43 1.33 9.71
N ALA A 443 -19.40 1.56 10.61
CA ALA A 443 -19.13 2.18 11.91
C ALA A 443 -18.22 1.34 12.84
N SER A 444 -18.17 0.01 12.64
CA SER A 444 -17.25 -0.87 13.37
C SER A 444 -15.85 -0.81 12.75
N ARG A 445 -15.76 -0.87 11.41
CA ARG A 445 -14.53 -0.71 10.65
C ARG A 445 -13.81 0.59 11.00
N ASP A 446 -14.52 1.72 10.98
CA ASP A 446 -13.92 3.06 11.17
C ASP A 446 -13.31 3.28 12.58
N GLN A 447 -13.57 2.38 13.54
CA GLN A 447 -12.95 2.38 14.87
C GLN A 447 -11.50 1.84 14.87
N PHE A 448 -11.11 1.11 13.82
CA PHE A 448 -9.82 0.44 13.79
C PHE A 448 -9.14 0.42 12.41
N GLU A 449 -9.85 0.67 11.31
CA GLU A 449 -9.29 0.72 9.96
C GLU A 449 -9.57 2.08 9.30
N ARG A 450 -8.59 2.60 8.55
CA ARG A 450 -8.71 3.77 7.66
C ARG A 450 -7.98 3.53 6.35
N LEU A 451 -8.62 3.92 5.24
CA LEU A 451 -8.03 3.94 3.90
C LEU A 451 -7.66 5.36 3.48
N TYR A 452 -6.46 5.58 2.93
CA TYR A 452 -6.02 6.84 2.32
C TYR A 452 -5.59 6.64 0.87
N LEU A 453 -6.08 7.46 -0.04
CA LEU A 453 -5.74 7.38 -1.46
C LEU A 453 -5.02 8.66 -1.89
N LEU A 454 -3.81 8.53 -2.43
CA LEU A 454 -2.89 9.64 -2.66
C LEU A 454 -2.89 10.00 -4.16
N PRO A 455 -3.42 11.17 -4.57
CA PRO A 455 -3.47 11.60 -5.96
C PRO A 455 -2.07 11.73 -6.57
N GLY A 456 -1.88 11.22 -7.79
CA GLY A 456 -0.60 11.32 -8.53
C GLY A 456 0.58 10.58 -7.90
N VAL A 457 0.38 9.79 -6.84
CA VAL A 457 1.44 8.96 -6.27
C VAL A 457 1.50 7.63 -7.01
N HIS A 458 2.70 7.26 -7.45
CA HIS A 458 2.96 6.00 -8.15
C HIS A 458 3.06 4.82 -7.16
N HIS A 459 3.53 3.65 -7.62
CA HIS A 459 3.70 2.49 -6.76
C HIS A 459 4.64 2.75 -5.57
N CYS A 460 4.07 2.74 -4.36
CA CYS A 460 4.71 2.95 -3.06
C CYS A 460 5.41 4.30 -2.80
N SER A 461 5.65 5.13 -3.82
CA SER A 461 6.31 6.43 -3.69
C SER A 461 6.35 7.16 -5.03
N GLY A 462 6.90 8.38 -5.03
CA GLY A 462 7.15 9.14 -6.25
C GLY A 462 5.86 9.55 -6.95
N GLY A 463 6.02 9.88 -8.24
CA GLY A 463 4.96 10.42 -9.06
C GLY A 463 4.82 11.93 -9.02
N GLU A 464 3.78 12.41 -9.68
CA GLU A 464 3.47 13.82 -9.86
C GLU A 464 2.96 14.46 -8.57
N GLY A 465 2.31 13.66 -7.71
CA GLY A 465 1.73 14.09 -6.45
C GLY A 465 2.68 14.05 -5.25
N PRO A 466 2.20 14.54 -4.10
CA PRO A 466 2.97 14.58 -2.86
C PRO A 466 3.12 13.18 -2.24
N SER A 467 4.24 12.52 -2.55
CA SER A 467 4.49 11.14 -2.14
C SER A 467 5.15 10.96 -0.76
N LEU A 468 5.66 12.02 -0.14
CA LEU A 468 6.25 11.92 1.20
C LEU A 468 5.15 12.05 2.25
N VAL A 469 5.02 11.03 3.08
CA VAL A 469 3.91 10.93 4.04
C VAL A 469 4.38 10.27 5.33
N ASP A 470 3.82 10.68 6.47
CA ASP A 470 4.03 10.04 7.77
C ASP A 470 2.73 9.39 8.26
N PHE A 471 2.60 8.09 8.00
CA PHE A 471 1.53 7.27 8.60
C PHE A 471 1.95 6.67 9.94
N LEU A 472 3.26 6.62 10.25
CA LEU A 472 3.76 5.99 11.47
C LEU A 472 3.49 6.83 12.72
N THR A 473 3.69 8.15 12.66
CA THR A 473 3.37 9.03 13.79
C THR A 473 1.88 8.99 14.16
N PRO A 474 0.95 9.11 13.20
CA PRO A 474 -0.48 9.04 13.50
C PRO A 474 -0.93 7.62 13.90
N MET A 475 -0.32 6.57 13.36
CA MET A 475 -0.53 5.20 13.83
C MET A 475 -0.15 5.05 15.32
N MET A 476 1.01 5.57 15.74
CA MET A 476 1.40 5.55 17.16
C MET A 476 0.42 6.34 18.04
N ASN A 477 -0.07 7.49 17.58
CA ASN A 477 -1.08 8.24 18.33
C ASN A 477 -2.41 7.45 18.42
N TRP A 478 -2.80 6.72 17.38
CA TRP A 478 -4.01 5.92 17.40
C TRP A 478 -3.90 4.74 18.36
N VAL A 479 -2.79 4.01 18.28
CA VAL A 479 -2.54 2.82 19.10
C VAL A 479 -2.30 3.18 20.57
N GLU A 480 -1.48 4.19 20.84
CA GLU A 480 -1.01 4.47 22.21
C GLU A 480 -1.86 5.50 22.96
N LYS A 481 -2.62 6.35 22.25
CA LYS A 481 -3.48 7.38 22.84
C LYS A 481 -4.97 7.26 22.46
N GLY A 482 -5.31 6.36 21.54
CA GLY A 482 -6.69 6.22 21.05
C GLY A 482 -7.12 7.30 20.05
N THR A 483 -6.20 8.12 19.55
CA THR A 483 -6.52 9.23 18.64
C THR A 483 -6.40 8.79 17.19
N ALA A 484 -7.54 8.49 16.56
CA ALA A 484 -7.58 8.09 15.16
C ALA A 484 -7.27 9.28 14.21
N PRO A 485 -6.48 9.08 13.14
CA PRO A 485 -5.98 10.19 12.30
C PRO A 485 -7.03 10.78 11.35
N ASP A 486 -7.57 11.97 11.64
CA ASP A 486 -8.64 12.58 10.82
C ASP A 486 -8.20 13.04 9.42
N ASN A 487 -6.92 13.36 9.26
CA ASN A 487 -6.24 13.60 8.01
C ASN A 487 -4.74 13.34 8.21
N ILE A 488 -4.00 13.28 7.11
CA ILE A 488 -2.54 13.14 7.13
C ILE A 488 -1.97 14.17 6.17
N THR A 489 -0.92 14.88 6.57
CA THR A 489 -0.22 15.78 5.65
C THR A 489 0.72 14.99 4.75
N THR A 490 0.62 15.22 3.45
CA THR A 490 1.54 14.72 2.43
C THR A 490 2.40 15.87 1.90
N TYR A 491 3.62 15.57 1.46
CA TYR A 491 4.60 16.54 0.98
C TYR A 491 5.19 16.09 -0.36
N GLN A 492 5.47 17.05 -1.24
CA GLN A 492 6.17 16.80 -2.49
C GLN A 492 7.60 16.35 -2.22
N ALA A 493 7.98 15.23 -2.83
CA ALA A 493 9.35 14.77 -2.79
C ALA A 493 10.27 15.68 -3.63
N ALA A 494 11.50 15.90 -3.15
CA ALA A 494 12.55 16.47 -4.00
C ALA A 494 12.88 15.49 -5.15
N LYS A 495 13.26 16.01 -6.33
CA LYS A 495 13.56 15.19 -7.52
C LYS A 495 14.65 14.14 -7.26
N GLU A 496 15.58 14.43 -6.36
CA GLU A 496 16.71 13.58 -6.00
C GLU A 496 16.35 12.51 -4.95
N GLN A 497 15.20 12.64 -4.28
CA GLN A 497 14.75 11.71 -3.25
C GLN A 497 14.15 10.45 -3.88
N LYS A 498 15.01 9.50 -4.21
CA LYS A 498 14.63 8.14 -4.62
C LYS A 498 14.45 7.26 -3.37
N THR A 499 13.32 6.56 -3.26
CA THR A 499 13.12 5.50 -2.26
C THR A 499 12.97 4.15 -2.97
N SER A 500 13.34 3.07 -2.29
CA SER A 500 13.12 1.69 -2.74
C SER A 500 12.10 0.98 -1.87
N PHE A 501 11.30 1.72 -1.10
CA PHE A 501 10.26 1.15 -0.25
C PHE A 501 9.25 0.34 -1.07
N GLY A 502 9.02 -0.91 -0.67
CA GLY A 502 8.17 -1.86 -1.41
C GLY A 502 8.76 -2.37 -2.73
N GLN A 503 9.98 -1.98 -3.11
CA GLN A 503 10.60 -2.35 -4.39
C GLN A 503 11.61 -3.50 -4.20
N PRO A 504 11.60 -4.53 -5.07
CA PRO A 504 12.68 -5.51 -5.09
C PRO A 504 13.98 -4.86 -5.54
N LEU A 505 15.07 -5.03 -4.78
CA LEU A 505 16.39 -4.50 -5.18
C LEU A 505 17.03 -5.41 -6.23
N PRO A 506 17.66 -4.85 -7.29
CA PRO A 506 18.46 -5.66 -8.21
C PRO A 506 19.65 -6.28 -7.49
N GLU A 507 19.94 -7.55 -7.78
CA GLU A 507 21.13 -8.23 -7.27
C GLU A 507 22.40 -7.44 -7.63
N ARG A 508 23.03 -6.83 -6.63
CA ARG A 508 24.42 -6.37 -6.75
C ARG A 508 25.26 -6.94 -5.62
N GLY A 509 25.39 -8.27 -5.56
CA GLY A 509 26.55 -9.02 -5.03
C GLY A 509 27.14 -8.64 -3.66
N LYS A 510 26.49 -7.78 -2.89
CA LYS A 510 26.88 -7.28 -1.58
C LYS A 510 25.61 -7.24 -0.75
N LYS A 511 25.64 -7.77 0.48
CA LYS A 511 24.63 -7.43 1.50
C LYS A 511 24.41 -5.92 1.38
N PRO A 512 23.18 -5.41 1.22
CA PRO A 512 22.95 -3.99 1.48
C PRO A 512 23.60 -3.70 2.83
N ALA A 513 24.38 -2.62 2.92
CA ALA A 513 24.80 -2.16 4.24
C ALA A 513 23.54 -2.05 5.11
N THR A 514 23.66 -2.28 6.41
CA THR A 514 22.60 -2.04 7.41
C THR A 514 22.32 -0.53 7.54
N GLU A 515 22.15 0.12 6.41
CA GLU A 515 21.89 1.52 6.20
C GLU A 515 20.38 1.66 6.03
N ILE A 516 19.75 2.19 7.08
CA ILE A 516 18.33 2.46 7.12
C ILE A 516 18.13 3.86 6.54
N ARG A 517 17.72 3.92 5.28
CA ARG A 517 17.51 5.20 4.60
C ARG A 517 16.20 5.82 5.07
N LEU A 518 16.31 6.98 5.69
CA LEU A 518 15.16 7.74 6.20
C LEU A 518 14.71 8.79 5.19
N GLU A 519 13.41 8.89 4.97
CA GLU A 519 12.80 9.93 4.13
C GLU A 519 12.83 11.28 4.87
N LYS A 520 13.31 12.31 4.17
CA LYS A 520 13.36 13.69 4.68
C LYS A 520 12.30 14.52 3.98
N ILE A 521 11.66 15.43 4.71
CA ILE A 521 10.72 16.39 4.16
C ILE A 521 11.51 17.68 3.87
N PRO A 522 11.58 18.15 2.61
CA PRO A 522 12.16 19.45 2.29
C PRO A 522 11.42 20.59 3.02
N ALA A 523 12.16 21.60 3.48
CA ALA A 523 11.59 22.69 4.29
C ALA A 523 10.50 23.51 3.57
N ASP A 524 10.57 23.57 2.24
CA ASP A 524 9.68 24.29 1.33
C ASP A 524 8.83 23.35 0.47
N ALA A 525 8.72 22.07 0.85
CA ALA A 525 7.92 21.11 0.11
C ALA A 525 6.44 21.52 0.06
N ALA A 526 5.88 21.56 -1.15
CA ALA A 526 4.44 21.71 -1.33
C ALA A 526 3.71 20.58 -0.60
N SER A 527 2.59 20.90 0.05
CA SER A 527 1.87 19.97 0.93
C SER A 527 0.38 19.89 0.62
N ARG A 528 -0.22 18.72 0.86
CA ARG A 528 -1.66 18.47 0.73
C ARG A 528 -2.16 17.64 1.91
N PRO A 529 -3.34 17.89 2.48
CA PRO A 529 -3.95 16.92 3.36
C PRO A 529 -4.49 15.76 2.52
N VAL A 530 -4.42 14.55 3.06
CA VAL A 530 -5.21 13.41 2.57
C VAL A 530 -6.19 13.02 3.68
N PHE A 531 -7.46 12.84 3.31
CA PHE A 531 -8.53 12.46 4.23
C PHE A 531 -8.81 10.95 4.10
N PRO A 532 -9.37 10.32 5.15
CA PRO A 532 -9.87 8.96 5.04
C PRO A 532 -10.90 8.84 3.92
N TYR A 533 -10.76 7.82 3.08
CA TYR A 533 -11.75 7.47 2.06
C TYR A 533 -13.13 7.32 2.72
N PRO A 534 -14.21 7.89 2.15
CA PRO A 534 -14.34 8.37 0.77
C PRO A 534 -14.18 9.88 0.60
N ASP A 535 -13.47 10.54 1.51
CA ASP A 535 -13.22 11.97 1.38
C ASP A 535 -11.90 12.23 0.63
N TYR A 536 -11.84 13.36 -0.08
CA TYR A 536 -10.65 13.86 -0.77
C TYR A 536 -10.45 15.35 -0.49
N ALA A 537 -9.25 15.86 -0.80
CA ALA A 537 -8.89 17.24 -0.55
C ALA A 537 -9.20 18.13 -1.77
N VAL A 538 -9.82 19.28 -1.53
CA VAL A 538 -10.10 20.30 -2.55
C VAL A 538 -9.59 21.65 -2.10
N TYR A 539 -8.91 22.38 -2.97
CA TYR A 539 -8.48 23.74 -2.66
C TYR A 539 -9.67 24.63 -2.37
N SER A 540 -9.57 25.39 -1.27
CA SER A 540 -10.65 26.25 -0.79
C SER A 540 -10.90 27.50 -1.66
N GLY A 541 -10.04 27.75 -2.65
CA GLY A 541 -10.01 29.01 -3.40
C GLY A 541 -9.25 30.13 -2.69
N LYS A 542 -8.70 29.87 -1.49
CA LYS A 542 -8.00 30.85 -0.64
C LYS A 542 -6.73 30.25 -0.06
N GLY A 543 -5.72 31.09 0.16
CA GLY A 543 -4.44 30.69 0.75
C GLY A 543 -3.38 30.34 -0.28
N ASP A 544 -2.29 29.72 0.17
CA ASP A 544 -1.24 29.23 -0.72
C ASP A 544 -1.63 27.85 -1.25
N VAL A 545 -1.66 27.69 -2.58
CA VAL A 545 -1.92 26.41 -3.24
C VAL A 545 -0.86 25.37 -2.91
N ASN A 546 0.30 25.72 -2.37
CA ASN A 546 1.34 24.77 -1.93
C ASN A 546 1.23 24.40 -0.45
N SER A 547 0.21 24.89 0.26
CA SER A 547 0.02 24.62 1.69
C SER A 547 -1.19 23.72 1.92
N ALA A 548 -0.99 22.65 2.71
CA ALA A 548 -2.06 21.75 3.11
C ALA A 548 -3.22 22.50 3.81
N ALA A 549 -2.91 23.58 4.54
CA ALA A 549 -3.87 24.42 5.25
C ALA A 549 -4.93 25.09 4.34
N SER A 550 -4.66 25.17 3.04
CA SER A 550 -5.53 25.82 2.05
C SER A 550 -6.59 24.88 1.46
N TYR A 551 -6.60 23.61 1.88
CA TYR A 551 -7.47 22.56 1.36
C TYR A 551 -8.58 22.22 2.36
N VAL A 552 -9.75 21.89 1.82
CA VAL A 552 -10.91 21.43 2.59
C VAL A 552 -11.30 20.03 2.18
N ARG A 553 -11.91 19.31 3.13
CA ARG A 553 -12.47 17.98 2.92
C ARG A 553 -13.70 18.06 2.01
N LYS A 554 -13.78 17.15 1.03
CA LYS A 554 -14.99 16.94 0.23
C LYS A 554 -15.25 15.43 0.07
N PRO A 555 -16.48 14.95 0.29
CA PRO A 555 -16.82 13.56 0.01
C PRO A 555 -16.89 13.31 -1.50
N LEU A 556 -16.52 12.10 -1.92
CA LEU A 556 -16.80 11.62 -3.27
C LEU A 556 -18.31 11.71 -3.56
N ALA A 557 -18.65 12.21 -4.74
CA ALA A 557 -20.04 12.37 -5.16
C ALA A 557 -20.76 11.02 -5.33
N THR A 558 -20.01 10.01 -5.81
CA THR A 558 -20.49 8.65 -6.00
C THR A 558 -19.39 7.67 -5.63
N GLN A 559 -19.78 6.59 -4.95
CA GLN A 559 -18.91 5.45 -4.71
C GLN A 559 -19.55 4.22 -5.35
N PRO A 560 -18.80 3.40 -6.09
CA PRO A 560 -19.31 2.10 -6.52
C PRO A 560 -19.75 1.30 -5.29
N ALA A 561 -20.98 0.78 -5.30
CA ALA A 561 -21.47 -0.06 -4.20
C ALA A 561 -20.74 -1.41 -4.14
N ALA A 562 -20.27 -1.88 -5.29
CA ALA A 562 -19.45 -3.06 -5.46
C ALA A 562 -18.66 -2.96 -6.78
N TYR A 563 -17.59 -3.74 -6.90
CA TYR A 563 -16.89 -3.98 -8.15
C TYR A 563 -17.24 -5.39 -8.64
N HIS A 564 -17.91 -5.49 -9.79
CA HIS A 564 -18.30 -6.79 -10.35
C HIS A 564 -17.19 -7.38 -11.21
N TRP A 565 -16.64 -8.49 -10.75
CA TRP A 565 -15.60 -9.27 -11.42
C TRP A 565 -15.64 -10.71 -10.91
N LEU A 566 -14.93 -11.61 -11.59
CA LEU A 566 -15.00 -13.04 -11.32
C LEU A 566 -14.50 -13.44 -9.92
N GLY A 567 -13.59 -12.66 -9.33
CA GLY A 567 -13.06 -12.86 -7.98
C GLY A 567 -13.78 -12.05 -6.89
N GLU A 568 -14.99 -11.55 -7.13
CA GLU A 568 -15.74 -10.77 -6.12
C GLU A 568 -15.90 -11.53 -4.80
N ASP A 569 -15.99 -12.85 -4.85
CA ASP A 569 -16.04 -13.74 -3.68
C ASP A 569 -14.71 -13.84 -2.90
N PHE A 570 -13.57 -13.40 -3.45
CA PHE A 570 -12.30 -13.30 -2.72
C PHE A 570 -12.37 -12.29 -1.57
N TYR A 571 -13.32 -11.36 -1.64
CA TYR A 571 -13.60 -10.37 -0.60
C TYR A 571 -14.72 -10.79 0.35
N LYS A 572 -14.91 -12.10 0.56
CA LYS A 572 -15.82 -12.67 1.55
C LYS A 572 -15.01 -13.44 2.59
N PRO A 573 -15.55 -13.66 3.81
CA PRO A 573 -14.86 -14.50 4.79
C PRO A 573 -14.57 -15.88 4.21
N PHE A 574 -13.31 -16.32 4.28
CA PHE A 574 -12.86 -17.63 3.83
C PHE A 574 -11.94 -18.28 4.87
N THR A 575 -11.76 -19.60 4.76
CA THR A 575 -10.82 -20.33 5.60
C THR A 575 -9.47 -20.40 4.91
N PHE A 576 -8.43 -19.99 5.61
CA PHE A 576 -7.06 -20.04 5.14
C PHE A 576 -6.57 -21.48 4.90
N MET A 577 -5.73 -21.65 3.87
CA MET A 577 -4.93 -22.86 3.69
C MET A 577 -3.75 -22.82 4.66
N ASN A 578 -3.45 -23.95 5.30
CA ASN A 578 -2.32 -24.12 6.21
C ASN A 578 -1.12 -24.68 5.49
#